data_AF-A0A536T3V9-F1
#
_entry.id   AF-A0A536T3V9-F1
#
_cell.length_a   1.000
_cell.length_b   1.000
_cell.length_c   1.000
_cell.angle_alpha   90.00
_cell.angle_beta   90.00
_cell.angle_gamma   90.00
#
_symmetry.space_group_name_H-M   'P 1'
#
loop_
_entity.id
_entity.type
_entity.pdbx_description
1 polymer ?
#
loop_
_entity_poly.entity_id
_entity_poly.type
_entity_poly.pdbx_seq_one_letter_code
_entity_poly.pdbx_strand_id
1 'polypeptide(L)'
;QGAAAAFRGSLANELWLILAAIITMYIVLGVLYESYIHPITILSTLPSAGVGALLALMISRHDLGVIAIIGIVLLIGIVKKNAIMMIDFALDAERKEGKPPREAIYQACLLRFRPIMMTTMAALLAALPLMLGWGVGSELRHPLGITMVGGLIVSQVLTLFTTPVIYLAFDRLARRVEQRRGRKEKPGSAPMPGD
;
A
#
# COMPACT_ATOMS: atom_id res chain seq x y z
N GLN A 1 -34.76 2.07 -21.92
CA GLN A 1 -33.68 3.06 -21.68
C GLN A 1 -33.25 3.19 -20.20
N GLY A 2 -33.84 2.46 -19.24
CA GLY A 2 -33.48 2.56 -17.82
C GLY A 2 -32.24 1.76 -17.37
N ALA A 3 -31.97 0.60 -17.98
CA ALA A 3 -30.89 -0.29 -17.51
C ALA A 3 -29.49 0.33 -17.61
N ALA A 4 -29.19 1.08 -18.68
CA ALA A 4 -27.90 1.76 -18.85
C ALA A 4 -27.71 2.96 -17.91
N ALA A 5 -28.78 3.68 -17.58
CA ALA A 5 -28.75 4.78 -16.63
C ALA A 5 -28.60 4.27 -15.18
N ALA A 6 -29.30 3.20 -14.83
CA ALA A 6 -29.15 2.51 -13.54
C ALA A 6 -27.74 1.92 -13.37
N PHE A 7 -27.17 1.31 -14.43
CA PHE A 7 -25.80 0.80 -14.42
C PHE A 7 -24.75 1.92 -14.21
N ARG A 8 -24.92 3.08 -14.86
CA ARG A 8 -24.08 4.27 -14.59
C ARG A 8 -24.22 4.78 -13.15
N GLY A 9 -25.43 4.74 -12.60
CA GLY A 9 -25.69 5.13 -11.21
C GLY A 9 -24.98 4.22 -10.20
N SER A 10 -25.04 2.90 -10.41
CA SER A 10 -24.34 1.92 -9.56
C SER A 10 -22.82 2.07 -9.63
N LEU A 11 -22.25 2.19 -10.84
CA LEU A 11 -20.80 2.41 -11.02
C LEU A 11 -20.33 3.71 -10.34
N ALA A 12 -21.10 4.78 -10.44
CA ALA A 12 -20.77 6.05 -9.79
C ALA A 12 -20.76 5.90 -8.26
N ASN A 13 -21.75 5.19 -7.69
CA ASN A 13 -21.83 4.98 -6.25
C ASN A 13 -20.70 4.08 -5.72
N GLU A 14 -20.32 3.04 -6.46
CA GLU A 14 -19.16 2.19 -6.14
C GLU A 14 -17.85 2.99 -6.14
N LEU A 15 -17.65 3.87 -7.13
CA LEU A 15 -16.52 4.79 -7.18
C LEU A 15 -16.48 5.75 -5.98
N TRP A 16 -17.63 6.28 -5.56
CA TRP A 16 -17.73 7.12 -4.36
C TRP A 16 -17.38 6.36 -3.09
N LEU A 17 -17.79 5.10 -2.96
CA LEU A 17 -17.43 4.25 -1.82
C LEU A 17 -15.92 3.97 -1.76
N ILE A 18 -15.28 3.70 -2.91
CA ILE A 18 -13.83 3.51 -3.00
C ILE A 18 -13.10 4.81 -2.61
N LEU A 19 -13.54 5.95 -3.14
CA LEU A 19 -12.96 7.26 -2.82
C LEU A 19 -13.10 7.60 -1.34
N ALA A 20 -14.30 7.40 -0.76
CA ALA A 20 -14.54 7.62 0.65
C ALA A 20 -13.62 6.74 1.52
N ALA A 21 -13.48 5.46 1.18
CA ALA A 21 -12.59 4.54 1.90
C ALA A 21 -11.11 4.98 1.84
N ILE A 22 -10.63 5.44 0.68
CA ILE A 22 -9.25 5.95 0.53
C ILE A 22 -9.03 7.20 1.37
N ILE A 23 -9.97 8.15 1.34
CA ILE A 23 -9.89 9.41 2.11
C ILE A 23 -9.87 9.12 3.61
N THR A 24 -10.81 8.31 4.10
CA THR A 24 -10.84 7.92 5.52
C THR A 24 -9.54 7.25 5.94
N MET A 25 -9.01 6.35 5.09
CA MET A 25 -7.76 5.64 5.36
C MET A 25 -6.51 6.55 5.32
N TYR A 26 -6.54 7.63 4.55
CA TYR A 26 -5.50 8.67 4.57
C TYR A 26 -5.52 9.47 5.87
N ILE A 27 -6.70 9.92 6.30
CA ILE A 27 -6.86 10.72 7.52
C ILE A 27 -6.38 9.94 8.75
N VAL A 28 -6.82 8.69 8.90
CA VAL A 28 -6.40 7.81 10.01
C VAL A 28 -4.87 7.68 10.07
N LEU A 29 -4.20 7.62 8.93
CA LEU A 29 -2.73 7.53 8.90
C LEU A 29 -2.00 8.83 9.14
N GLY A 30 -2.54 9.94 8.62
CA GLY A 30 -1.99 11.26 8.90
C GLY A 30 -2.00 11.55 10.40
N VAL A 31 -3.07 11.16 11.09
CA VAL A 31 -3.18 11.26 12.56
C VAL A 31 -2.20 10.31 13.26
N LEU A 32 -1.98 9.09 12.74
CA LEU A 32 -1.15 8.08 13.40
C LEU A 32 0.37 8.36 13.33
N TYR A 33 0.86 9.00 12.27
CA TYR A 33 2.31 9.11 12.00
C TYR A 33 2.92 10.50 12.22
N GLU A 34 2.12 11.53 12.56
CA GLU A 34 2.56 12.93 12.78
C GLU A 34 3.51 13.50 11.70
N SER A 35 3.56 12.90 10.50
CA SER A 35 4.43 13.29 9.39
C SER A 35 3.79 12.92 8.05
N TYR A 36 3.74 13.88 7.11
CA TYR A 36 3.01 13.77 5.84
C TYR A 36 3.67 12.85 4.80
N ILE A 37 4.96 12.52 4.96
CA ILE A 37 5.74 11.79 3.93
C ILE A 37 5.51 10.28 4.02
N HIS A 38 5.45 9.70 5.22
CA HIS A 38 5.26 8.25 5.40
C HIS A 38 3.87 7.75 4.95
N PRO A 39 2.76 8.47 5.23
CA PRO A 39 1.43 8.11 4.72
C PRO A 39 1.37 8.02 3.20
N ILE A 40 2.03 8.92 2.47
CA ILE A 40 2.01 8.94 0.99
C ILE A 40 2.72 7.70 0.41
N THR A 41 3.87 7.33 0.97
CA THR A 41 4.60 6.13 0.58
C THR A 41 3.76 4.87 0.80
N ILE A 42 3.05 4.82 1.92
CA ILE A 42 2.17 3.70 2.26
C ILE A 42 0.93 3.66 1.34
N LEU A 43 0.30 4.81 1.08
CA LEU A 43 -0.82 4.91 0.14
C LEU A 43 -0.43 4.49 -1.28
N SER A 44 0.83 4.69 -1.68
CA SER A 44 1.34 4.26 -2.98
C SER A 44 1.34 2.73 -3.18
N THR A 45 1.13 1.96 -2.11
CA THR A 45 0.96 0.49 -2.19
C THR A 45 -0.50 0.05 -2.40
N LEU A 46 -1.47 0.95 -2.19
CA LEU A 46 -2.90 0.68 -2.44
C LEU A 46 -3.23 0.27 -3.87
N PRO A 47 -2.64 0.88 -4.92
CA PRO A 47 -2.92 0.49 -6.29
C PRO A 47 -2.58 -0.98 -6.54
N SER A 48 -1.52 -1.50 -5.90
CA SER A 48 -1.12 -2.90 -6.05
C SER A 48 -2.15 -3.86 -5.42
N ALA A 49 -2.72 -3.49 -4.27
CA ALA A 49 -3.80 -4.25 -3.64
C ALA A 49 -5.09 -4.22 -4.46
N GLY A 50 -5.48 -3.05 -4.96
CA GLY A 50 -6.62 -2.89 -5.85
C GLY A 50 -6.47 -3.69 -7.14
N VAL A 51 -5.33 -3.56 -7.82
CA VAL A 51 -5.06 -4.30 -9.07
C VAL A 51 -5.11 -5.82 -8.86
N GLY A 52 -4.53 -6.34 -7.77
CA GLY A 52 -4.61 -7.76 -7.45
C GLY A 52 -6.03 -8.27 -7.24
N ALA A 53 -6.83 -7.51 -6.48
CA ALA A 53 -8.23 -7.82 -6.24
C ALA A 53 -9.09 -7.77 -7.51
N LEU A 54 -8.91 -6.72 -8.32
CA LEU A 54 -9.61 -6.55 -9.59
C LEU A 54 -9.28 -7.66 -10.58
N LEU A 55 -8.00 -8.01 -10.72
CA LEU A 55 -7.56 -9.11 -11.58
C LEU A 55 -8.18 -10.44 -11.15
N ALA A 56 -8.26 -10.70 -9.84
CA ALA A 56 -8.86 -11.92 -9.30
C ALA A 56 -10.35 -12.03 -9.66
N LEU A 57 -11.09 -10.94 -9.52
CA LEU A 57 -12.51 -10.85 -9.86
C LEU A 57 -12.72 -11.02 -11.37
N MET A 58 -11.90 -10.38 -12.20
CA MET A 58 -11.96 -10.51 -13.65
C MET A 58 -11.71 -11.96 -14.11
N ILE A 59 -10.69 -12.63 -13.56
CA ILE A 59 -10.38 -14.03 -13.89
C ILE A 59 -11.50 -14.95 -13.43
N SER A 60 -12.08 -14.69 -12.26
CA SER A 60 -13.16 -15.49 -11.68
C SER A 60 -14.54 -15.12 -12.25
N ARG A 61 -14.61 -14.17 -13.20
CA ARG A 61 -15.85 -13.63 -13.79
C ARG A 61 -16.88 -13.17 -12.76
N HIS A 62 -16.42 -12.53 -11.69
CA HIS A 62 -17.29 -11.92 -10.69
C HIS A 62 -17.34 -10.41 -10.89
N ASP A 63 -18.52 -9.83 -10.69
CA ASP A 63 -18.71 -8.38 -10.78
C ASP A 63 -18.12 -7.66 -9.57
N LEU A 64 -17.72 -6.41 -9.80
CA LEU A 64 -17.29 -5.50 -8.75
C LEU A 64 -18.52 -4.96 -8.03
N GLY A 65 -19.02 -5.71 -7.05
CA GLY A 65 -20.12 -5.26 -6.19
C GLY A 65 -19.65 -4.70 -4.85
N VAL A 66 -20.60 -4.24 -4.03
CA VAL A 66 -20.35 -3.73 -2.66
C VAL A 66 -19.52 -4.70 -1.82
N ILE A 67 -19.77 -6.00 -1.94
CA ILE A 67 -19.10 -7.05 -1.18
C ILE A 67 -17.62 -7.18 -1.59
N ALA A 68 -17.34 -7.09 -2.90
CA ALA A 68 -15.98 -7.04 -3.41
C ALA A 68 -15.25 -5.78 -2.94
N ILE A 69 -15.92 -4.64 -2.87
CA ILE A 69 -15.36 -3.39 -2.32
C ILE A 69 -14.99 -3.57 -0.85
N ILE A 70 -15.84 -4.20 -0.04
CA ILE A 70 -15.50 -4.54 1.36
C ILE A 70 -14.22 -5.39 1.41
N GLY A 71 -14.10 -6.39 0.53
CA GLY A 71 -12.88 -7.20 0.39
C GLY A 71 -11.65 -6.36 0.06
N ILE A 72 -11.76 -5.41 -0.87
CA ILE A 72 -10.68 -4.47 -1.21
C ILE A 72 -10.29 -3.61 -0.01
N VAL A 73 -11.27 -3.08 0.74
CA VAL A 73 -11.01 -2.27 1.94
C VAL A 73 -10.30 -3.08 3.03
N LEU A 74 -10.70 -4.35 3.23
CA LEU A 74 -10.02 -5.26 4.16
C LEU A 74 -8.58 -5.55 3.72
N LEU A 75 -8.38 -5.85 2.44
CA LEU A 75 -7.06 -6.07 1.84
C LEU A 75 -6.12 -4.90 2.05
N ILE A 76 -6.62 -3.68 1.88
CA ILE A 76 -5.87 -2.46 2.12
C ILE A 76 -5.28 -2.50 3.53
N GLY A 77 -6.04 -2.83 4.57
CA GLY A 77 -5.53 -2.92 5.94
C GLY A 77 -4.44 -3.99 6.12
N ILE A 78 -4.67 -5.19 5.57
CA ILE A 78 -3.76 -6.34 5.71
C ILE A 78 -2.42 -6.06 5.03
N VAL A 79 -2.45 -5.60 3.77
CA VAL A 79 -1.25 -5.32 2.98
C VAL A 79 -0.50 -4.10 3.52
N LYS A 80 -1.24 -3.07 3.93
CA LYS A 80 -0.67 -1.82 4.46
C LYS A 80 0.13 -2.03 5.72
N LYS A 81 -0.33 -2.88 6.64
CA LYS A 81 0.44 -3.27 7.84
C LYS A 81 1.83 -3.78 7.46
N ASN A 82 1.94 -4.58 6.40
CA ASN A 82 3.22 -5.14 5.97
C ASN A 82 4.16 -4.06 5.41
N ALA A 83 3.64 -3.10 4.65
CA ALA A 83 4.40 -1.96 4.13
C ALA A 83 4.88 -1.02 5.26
N ILE A 84 3.97 -0.70 6.19
CA ILE A 84 4.25 0.08 7.41
C ILE A 84 5.44 -0.50 8.17
N MET A 85 5.36 -1.80 8.53
CA MET A 85 6.39 -2.43 9.35
C MET A 85 7.77 -2.46 8.68
N MET A 86 7.81 -2.54 7.34
CA MET A 86 9.07 -2.53 6.59
C MET A 86 9.71 -1.14 6.59
N ILE A 87 8.90 -0.10 6.36
CA ILE A 87 9.37 1.29 6.37
C ILE A 87 9.81 1.70 7.78
N ASP A 88 9.03 1.38 8.80
CA ASP A 88 9.36 1.70 10.19
C ASP A 88 10.68 1.04 10.60
N PHE A 89 10.94 -0.21 10.19
CA PHE A 89 12.19 -0.90 10.50
C PHE A 89 13.39 -0.32 9.73
N ALA A 90 13.20 0.09 8.48
CA ALA A 90 14.25 0.75 7.71
C ALA A 90 14.63 2.11 8.32
N LEU A 91 13.63 2.91 8.73
CA LEU A 91 13.85 4.18 9.41
C LEU A 91 14.52 4.01 10.78
N ASP A 92 14.13 2.98 11.53
CA ASP A 92 14.76 2.68 12.82
C ASP A 92 16.25 2.34 12.64
N ALA A 93 16.58 1.54 11.62
CA ALA A 93 17.95 1.20 11.28
C ALA A 93 18.78 2.42 10.79
N GLU A 94 18.17 3.34 10.02
CA GLU A 94 18.86 4.59 9.65
C GLU A 94 19.13 5.49 10.85
N ARG A 95 18.16 5.64 11.76
CA ARG A 95 18.25 6.56 12.90
C ARG A 95 19.12 6.04 14.03
N LYS A 96 19.01 4.74 14.38
CA LYS A 96 19.74 4.14 15.50
C LYS A 96 21.10 3.61 15.11
N GLU A 97 21.22 3.03 13.91
CA GLU A 97 22.45 2.37 13.46
C GLU A 97 23.25 3.22 12.46
N GLY A 98 22.72 4.37 12.03
CA GLY A 98 23.39 5.27 11.08
C GLY A 98 23.60 4.67 9.70
N LYS A 99 22.92 3.56 9.37
CA LYS A 99 23.12 2.81 8.14
C LYS A 99 22.66 3.61 6.91
N PRO A 100 23.33 3.44 5.75
CA PRO A 100 22.83 4.03 4.52
C PRO A 100 21.46 3.43 4.16
N PRO A 101 20.54 4.22 3.58
CA PRO A 101 19.16 3.82 3.29
C PRO A 101 19.00 2.52 2.51
N ARG A 102 19.96 2.23 1.64
CA ARG A 102 20.01 1.00 0.85
C ARG A 102 20.28 -0.24 1.69
N GLU A 103 21.15 -0.13 2.69
CA GLU A 103 21.44 -1.24 3.60
C GLU A 103 20.32 -1.42 4.63
N ALA A 104 19.77 -0.32 5.12
CA ALA A 104 18.65 -0.32 6.06
C ALA A 104 17.41 -1.02 5.47
N ILE A 105 17.00 -0.65 4.25
CA ILE A 105 15.84 -1.29 3.60
C ILE A 105 16.11 -2.76 3.27
N TYR A 106 17.34 -3.11 2.88
CA TYR A 106 17.70 -4.50 2.58
C TYR A 106 17.63 -5.38 3.83
N GLN A 107 18.17 -4.91 4.96
CA GLN A 107 18.06 -5.60 6.24
C GLN A 107 16.61 -5.70 6.70
N ALA A 108 15.81 -4.64 6.52
CA ALA A 108 14.39 -4.66 6.82
C ALA A 108 13.65 -5.72 5.97
N CYS A 109 13.96 -5.85 4.68
CA CYS A 109 13.39 -6.88 3.82
C CYS A 109 13.70 -8.30 4.32
N LEU A 110 14.95 -8.57 4.72
CA LEU A 110 15.34 -9.90 5.22
C LEU A 110 14.63 -10.28 6.52
N LEU A 111 14.59 -9.36 7.48
CA LEU A 111 13.97 -9.60 8.79
C LEU A 111 12.45 -9.72 8.70
N ARG A 112 11.83 -9.04 7.73
CA ARG A 112 10.38 -9.01 7.56
C ARG A 112 9.84 -10.04 6.58
N PHE A 113 10.68 -10.68 5.77
CA PHE A 113 10.22 -11.72 4.85
C PHE A 113 9.45 -12.83 5.56
N ARG A 114 10.00 -13.37 6.67
CA ARG A 114 9.36 -14.45 7.43
C ARG A 114 8.03 -14.02 8.07
N PRO A 115 7.96 -12.87 8.79
CA PRO A 115 6.68 -12.33 9.29
C PRO A 115 5.65 -12.00 8.22
N ILE A 116 6.07 -11.44 7.08
CA ILE A 116 5.17 -11.10 5.97
C ILE A 116 4.54 -12.36 5.39
N MET A 117 5.36 -13.39 5.12
CA MET A 117 4.84 -14.67 4.63
C MET A 117 3.88 -15.31 5.65
N MET A 118 4.15 -15.19 6.95
CA MET A 118 3.25 -15.69 7.99
C MET A 118 1.87 -15.02 7.95
N THR A 119 1.80 -13.69 7.84
CA THR A 119 0.51 -12.98 7.80
C THR A 119 -0.25 -13.25 6.52
N THR A 120 0.45 -13.29 5.37
CA THR A 120 -0.17 -13.62 4.09
C THR A 120 -0.71 -15.04 4.07
N MET A 121 0.05 -16.03 4.56
CA MET A 121 -0.43 -17.42 4.61
C MET A 121 -1.63 -17.58 5.55
N ALA A 122 -1.61 -16.96 6.73
CA ALA A 122 -2.75 -17.00 7.64
C ALA A 122 -4.02 -16.40 7.02
N ALA A 123 -3.88 -15.25 6.36
CA ALA A 123 -5.00 -14.58 5.70
C ALA A 123 -5.51 -15.38 4.47
N LEU A 124 -4.60 -16.00 3.70
CA LEU A 124 -4.96 -16.87 2.58
C LEU A 124 -5.71 -18.10 3.04
N LEU A 125 -5.23 -18.79 4.08
CA LEU A 125 -5.91 -19.96 4.64
C LEU A 125 -7.27 -19.61 5.24
N ALA A 126 -7.43 -18.40 5.80
CA ALA A 126 -8.73 -17.91 6.27
C ALA A 126 -9.69 -17.55 5.12
N ALA A 127 -9.17 -17.02 4.01
CA ALA A 127 -9.97 -16.64 2.85
C ALA A 127 -10.33 -17.81 1.92
N LEU A 128 -9.53 -18.87 1.92
CA LEU A 128 -9.74 -20.07 1.10
C LEU A 128 -11.10 -20.75 1.31
N PRO A 129 -11.58 -21.01 2.55
CA PRO A 129 -12.91 -21.60 2.75
C PRO A 129 -14.05 -20.65 2.39
N LEU A 130 -13.84 -19.32 2.45
CA LEU A 130 -14.82 -18.34 1.99
C LEU A 130 -14.94 -18.36 0.46
N MET A 131 -13.80 -18.55 -0.22
CA MET A 131 -13.73 -18.70 -1.67
C MET A 131 -14.28 -20.03 -2.16
N LEU A 132 -14.07 -21.13 -1.43
CA LEU A 132 -14.47 -22.48 -1.86
C LEU A 132 -15.73 -23.01 -1.17
N GLY A 133 -16.45 -22.20 -0.41
CA GLY A 133 -17.61 -22.63 0.38
C GLY A 133 -18.89 -22.78 -0.47
N TRP A 134 -19.60 -23.90 -0.32
CA TRP A 134 -20.85 -24.21 -1.05
C TRP A 134 -22.00 -24.20 -0.05
N GLY A 135 -23.13 -23.57 -0.40
CA GLY A 135 -24.34 -23.50 0.44
C GLY A 135 -24.94 -22.11 0.54
N VAL A 136 -26.04 -21.97 1.31
CA VAL A 136 -26.80 -20.72 1.46
C VAL A 136 -25.89 -19.56 1.88
N GLY A 137 -25.97 -18.41 1.18
CA GLY A 137 -25.09 -17.26 1.40
C GLY A 137 -23.72 -17.37 0.72
N SER A 138 -23.51 -18.32 -0.20
CA SER A 138 -22.30 -18.37 -1.03
C SER A 138 -22.20 -17.17 -1.96
N GLU A 139 -23.32 -16.57 -2.38
CA GLU A 139 -23.32 -15.35 -3.22
C GLU A 139 -22.60 -14.15 -2.57
N LEU A 140 -22.53 -14.10 -1.24
CA LEU A 140 -21.78 -13.07 -0.50
C LEU A 140 -20.34 -13.50 -0.18
N ARG A 141 -20.14 -14.77 0.18
CA ARG A 141 -18.83 -15.25 0.65
C ARG A 141 -17.82 -15.41 -0.49
N HIS A 142 -18.29 -15.85 -1.65
CA HIS A 142 -17.46 -16.15 -2.81
C HIS A 142 -16.75 -14.90 -3.39
N PRO A 143 -17.45 -13.79 -3.72
CA PRO A 143 -16.77 -12.58 -4.21
C PRO A 143 -15.82 -11.98 -3.17
N LEU A 144 -16.16 -12.03 -1.89
CA LEU A 144 -15.29 -11.56 -0.80
C LEU A 144 -14.00 -12.42 -0.70
N GLY A 145 -14.15 -13.74 -0.76
CA GLY A 145 -13.05 -14.69 -0.72
C GLY A 145 -12.11 -14.57 -1.93
N ILE A 146 -12.66 -14.50 -3.14
CA ILE A 146 -11.89 -14.31 -4.39
C ILE A 146 -11.06 -13.02 -4.32
N THR A 147 -11.73 -11.92 -3.93
CA THR A 147 -11.09 -10.62 -3.80
C THR A 147 -9.90 -10.73 -2.85
N MET A 148 -10.11 -11.28 -1.65
CA MET A 148 -9.07 -11.46 -0.64
C MET A 148 -7.92 -12.35 -1.12
N VAL A 149 -8.20 -13.51 -1.69
CA VAL A 149 -7.16 -14.46 -2.11
C VAL A 149 -6.30 -13.88 -3.22
N GLY A 150 -6.91 -13.42 -4.32
CA GLY A 150 -6.12 -12.90 -5.43
C GLY A 150 -5.50 -11.54 -5.14
N GLY A 151 -6.20 -10.71 -4.36
CA GLY A 151 -5.65 -9.48 -3.80
C GLY A 151 -4.38 -9.74 -2.99
N LEU A 152 -4.41 -10.65 -2.01
CA LEU A 152 -3.24 -10.97 -1.18
C LEU A 152 -2.08 -11.52 -1.99
N ILE A 153 -2.30 -12.47 -2.90
CA ILE A 153 -1.22 -13.09 -3.67
C ILE A 153 -0.50 -12.04 -4.53
N VAL A 154 -1.25 -11.32 -5.35
CA VAL A 154 -0.68 -10.36 -6.31
C VAL A 154 -0.09 -9.16 -5.57
N SER A 155 -0.81 -8.62 -4.59
CA SER A 155 -0.36 -7.45 -3.84
C SER A 155 0.83 -7.74 -2.95
N GLN A 156 0.96 -8.94 -2.39
CA GLN A 156 2.09 -9.27 -1.52
C GLN A 156 3.39 -9.31 -2.31
N VAL A 157 3.35 -9.90 -3.52
CA VAL A 157 4.49 -9.90 -4.44
C VAL A 157 4.82 -8.46 -4.85
N LEU A 158 3.83 -7.71 -5.35
CA LEU A 158 4.03 -6.32 -5.76
C LEU A 158 4.57 -5.46 -4.62
N THR A 159 4.07 -5.60 -3.40
CA THR A 159 4.51 -4.81 -2.24
C THR A 159 5.96 -5.12 -1.87
N LEU A 160 6.35 -6.40 -1.82
CA LEU A 160 7.74 -6.78 -1.51
C LEU A 160 8.76 -6.20 -2.49
N PHE A 161 8.40 -6.06 -3.77
CA PHE A 161 9.28 -5.46 -4.78
C PHE A 161 9.15 -3.94 -4.88
N THR A 162 7.94 -3.41 -4.75
CA THR A 162 7.64 -2.00 -5.02
C THR A 162 7.96 -1.12 -3.81
N THR A 163 7.71 -1.59 -2.59
CA THR A 163 8.02 -0.84 -1.35
C THR A 163 9.49 -0.44 -1.23
N PRO A 164 10.49 -1.34 -1.43
CA PRO A 164 11.89 -0.93 -1.34
C PRO A 164 12.30 0.04 -2.46
N VAL A 165 11.75 -0.11 -3.67
CA VAL A 165 12.02 0.80 -4.79
C VAL A 165 11.47 2.19 -4.51
N ILE A 166 10.22 2.28 -4.03
CA ILE A 166 9.59 3.54 -3.67
C ILE A 166 10.35 4.19 -2.50
N TYR A 167 10.74 3.43 -1.48
CA TYR A 167 11.54 3.94 -0.37
C TYR A 167 12.84 4.61 -0.84
N LEU A 168 13.61 3.92 -1.69
CA LEU A 168 14.85 4.45 -2.25
C LEU A 168 14.62 5.64 -3.19
N ALA A 169 13.50 5.67 -3.91
CA ALA A 169 13.14 6.81 -4.76
C ALA A 169 12.85 8.06 -3.92
N PHE A 170 12.15 7.91 -2.79
CA PHE A 170 11.87 9.01 -1.87
C PHE A 170 13.13 9.50 -1.14
N ASP A 171 14.02 8.61 -0.68
CA ASP A 171 15.29 9.04 -0.09
C ASP A 171 16.14 9.86 -1.08
N ARG A 172 16.23 9.40 -2.34
CA ARG A 172 16.91 10.18 -3.41
C ARG A 172 16.27 11.54 -3.64
N LEU A 173 14.94 11.63 -3.56
CA LEU A 173 14.21 12.89 -3.72
C LEU A 173 14.46 13.82 -2.54
N ALA A 174 14.41 13.30 -1.31
CA ALA A 174 14.71 14.05 -0.09
C ALA A 174 16.12 14.64 -0.12
N ARG A 175 17.14 13.84 -0.46
CA ARG A 175 18.53 14.29 -0.60
C ARG A 175 18.70 15.35 -1.69
N ARG A 176 17.99 15.24 -2.83
CA ARG A 176 18.02 16.24 -3.90
C ARG A 176 17.38 17.57 -3.48
N VAL A 177 16.30 17.52 -2.71
CA VAL A 177 15.64 18.72 -2.19
C VAL A 177 16.53 19.40 -1.16
N GLU A 178 17.18 18.63 -0.28
CA GLU A 178 18.11 19.14 0.73
C GLU A 178 19.36 19.76 0.09
N GLN A 179 19.94 19.13 -0.94
CA GLN A 179 21.05 19.72 -1.71
C GLN A 179 20.64 21.02 -2.43
N ARG A 180 19.40 21.13 -2.91
CA ARG A 180 18.87 22.37 -3.50
C ARG A 180 18.60 23.45 -2.45
N ARG A 181 18.26 23.06 -1.21
CA ARG A 181 18.06 23.98 -0.08
C ARG A 181 19.39 24.48 0.49
N GLY A 182 20.37 23.59 0.69
CA GLY A 182 21.72 23.95 1.16
C GLY A 182 22.52 24.79 0.14
N ARG A 183 22.23 24.67 -1.15
CA ARG A 183 22.79 25.55 -2.20
C ARG A 183 22.17 26.96 -2.19
N LYS A 184 21.02 27.17 -1.54
CA LYS A 184 20.42 28.50 -1.33
C LYS A 184 20.99 29.25 -0.12
N GLU A 185 21.67 28.57 0.81
CA GLU A 185 22.18 29.16 2.06
C GLU A 185 23.65 29.58 2.04
N LYS A 186 24.38 29.41 0.93
CA LYS A 186 25.72 29.98 0.76
C LYS A 186 25.78 31.05 -0.34
N PRO A 187 25.38 32.31 -0.08
CA PRO A 187 25.95 33.45 -0.75
C PRO A 187 27.13 34.00 0.08
N GLY A 188 28.34 33.86 -0.47
CA GLY A 188 29.45 34.80 -0.22
C GLY A 188 30.36 34.56 0.99
N SER A 189 31.21 33.53 0.95
CA SER A 189 32.55 33.67 1.55
C SER A 189 33.48 34.22 0.46
N ALA A 190 33.52 35.54 0.32
CA ALA A 190 34.52 36.22 -0.51
C ALA A 190 35.93 35.91 0.07
N PRO A 191 36.93 35.59 -0.76
CA PRO A 191 38.29 35.45 -0.27
C PRO A 191 38.77 36.82 0.21
N MET A 192 39.19 36.91 1.47
CA MET A 192 39.96 38.06 1.95
C MET A 192 41.30 38.08 1.18
N PRO A 193 41.67 39.18 0.51
CA PRO A 193 43.04 39.37 0.09
C PRO A 193 43.88 39.60 1.36
N GLY A 194 44.90 38.75 1.56
CA GLY A 194 46.02 39.12 2.42
C GLY A 194 46.79 40.24 1.74
N ASP A 195 47.03 41.33 2.47
CA ASP A 195 48.35 41.85 2.86
C ASP A 195 48.16 43.09 3.74
#